data_AF-A0A662IGY6-F1
#
_entry.id   AF-A0A662IGY6-F1
#
_cell.length_a   1.000
_cell.length_b   1.000
_cell.length_c   1.000
_cell.angle_alpha   90.00
_cell.angle_beta   90.00
_cell.angle_gamma   90.00
#
_symmetry.space_group_name_H-M   'P 1'
#
loop_
_entity.id
_entity.type
_entity.pdbx_description
1 polymer ?
#
loop_
_entity_poly.entity_id
_entity_poly.type
_entity_poly.pdbx_seq_one_letter_code
_entity_poly.pdbx_strand_id
1 'polypeptide(L)' 'MKKKLKSVKPILEFSFTAMKSNLKEISRLFDLAEIVGVDRIIVSNVIPTSYLTKDEIFYNGWEGRTSLGDSEY' A
#
# COMPACT_ATOMS: atom_id res chain seq x y z
N MET A 1 28.32 -13.09 31.64
CA MET A 1 27.32 -12.10 31.19
C MET A 1 26.54 -12.67 30.00
N LYS A 2 25.24 -12.94 30.13
CA LYS A 2 24.41 -13.38 29.00
C LYS A 2 24.17 -12.16 28.10
N LYS A 3 24.72 -12.16 26.88
CA LYS A 3 24.39 -11.16 25.86
C LYS A 3 22.89 -11.27 25.58
N LYS A 4 22.09 -10.30 26.03
CA LYS A 4 20.70 -10.16 25.60
C LYS A 4 20.75 -9.98 24.08
N LEU A 5 20.39 -11.02 23.33
CA LEU A 5 20.08 -10.91 21.91
C LEU A 5 19.10 -9.74 21.79
N LYS A 6 19.48 -8.69 21.07
CA LYS A 6 18.56 -7.61 20.73
C LYS A 6 17.37 -8.30 20.06
N SER A 7 16.21 -8.26 20.71
CA SER A 7 14.96 -8.75 20.14
C SER A 7 14.80 -8.10 18.79
N VAL A 8 14.88 -8.88 17.71
CA VAL A 8 14.58 -8.39 16.37
C VAL A 8 13.07 -8.19 16.36
N LYS A 9 12.66 -6.93 16.41
CA LYS A 9 11.27 -6.52 16.43
C LYS A 9 10.76 -6.50 14.99
N PRO A 10 9.83 -7.39 14.60
CA PRO A 10 9.38 -7.47 13.22
C PRO A 10 8.58 -6.22 12.84
N ILE A 11 8.79 -5.75 11.60
CA ILE A 11 8.08 -4.64 10.99
C ILE A 11 7.31 -5.21 9.80
N LEU A 12 6.06 -4.79 9.66
CA LEU A 12 5.20 -5.17 8.54
C LEU A 12 4.90 -3.93 7.71
N GLU A 13 5.28 -3.98 6.43
CA GLU A 13 5.09 -2.87 5.49
C GLU A 13 4.18 -3.32 4.35
N PHE A 14 3.14 -2.53 4.10
CA PHE A 14 2.20 -2.71 3.00
C PHE A 14 2.21 -1.47 2.12
N SER A 15 2.43 -1.69 0.83
CA SER A 15 2.27 -0.67 -0.20
C SER A 15 1.13 -1.08 -1.12
N PHE A 16 0.09 -0.25 -1.23
CA PHE A 16 -1.06 -0.56 -2.06
C PHE A 16 -1.72 0.71 -2.62
N THR A 17 -2.45 0.55 -3.72
CA THR A 17 -3.38 1.57 -4.20
C THR A 17 -4.71 1.36 -3.49
N ALA A 18 -5.18 2.36 -2.75
CA ALA A 18 -6.47 2.30 -2.09
C ALA A 18 -7.59 2.29 -3.12
N MET A 19 -8.30 1.18 -3.22
CA MET A 19 -9.44 0.96 -4.11
C MET A 19 -10.73 0.79 -3.29
N LYS A 20 -11.87 1.19 -3.84
CA LYS A 20 -13.20 1.01 -3.23
C LYS A 20 -13.45 -0.45 -2.84
N SER A 21 -12.99 -1.37 -3.68
CA SER A 21 -13.10 -2.82 -3.48
C SER A 21 -12.19 -3.37 -2.37
N ASN A 22 -10.99 -2.81 -2.16
CA ASN A 22 -9.99 -3.34 -1.21
C ASN A 22 -9.91 -2.58 0.12
N LEU A 23 -10.54 -1.40 0.24
CA LEU A 23 -10.43 -0.55 1.42
C LEU A 23 -10.84 -1.28 2.71
N LYS A 24 -11.87 -2.13 2.62
CA LYS A 24 -12.36 -2.98 3.71
C LYS A 24 -11.32 -4.00 4.18
N GLU A 25 -10.38 -4.40 3.34
CA GLU A 25 -9.35 -5.40 3.65
C GLU A 25 -8.21 -4.83 4.50
N ILE A 26 -8.01 -3.51 4.48
CA ILE A 26 -6.99 -2.83 5.30
C ILE A 26 -7.22 -3.13 6.79
N SER A 27 -8.48 -3.20 7.23
CA SER A 27 -8.82 -3.53 8.62
C SER A 27 -8.23 -4.88 9.07
N ARG A 28 -8.23 -5.88 8.18
CA ARG A 28 -7.70 -7.24 8.44
C ARG A 28 -6.17 -7.27 8.56
N LEU A 29 -5.47 -6.27 8.02
CA LEU A 29 -4.03 -6.18 8.15
C LEU A 29 -3.60 -5.85 9.57
N PHE A 30 -4.45 -5.14 10.34
CA PHE A 30 -4.22 -4.90 11.76
C PHE A 30 -4.35 -6.19 12.57
N ASP A 31 -5.37 -7.01 12.27
CA ASP A 31 -5.55 -8.32 12.92
C ASP A 31 -4.32 -9.23 12.67
N LEU A 32 -3.83 -9.26 11.42
CA LEU A 32 -2.64 -10.04 11.06
C LEU A 32 -1.39 -9.55 11.80
N ALA A 33 -1.22 -8.24 11.90
CA ALA A 33 -0.11 -7.63 12.61
C ALA A 33 -0.09 -8.00 14.10
N GLU A 34 -1.27 -8.02 14.74
CA GLU A 34 -1.42 -8.46 16.13
C GLU A 34 -1.05 -9.93 16.30
N ILE A 35 -1.58 -10.82 15.44
CA ILE A 35 -1.29 -12.26 15.47
C ILE A 35 0.22 -12.55 15.34
N VAL A 36 0.90 -11.82 14.45
CA VAL A 36 2.33 -12.01 14.17
C VAL A 36 3.21 -11.32 15.24
N GLY A 37 2.64 -10.45 16.07
CA GLY A 37 3.36 -9.74 17.12
C GLY A 37 4.32 -8.68 16.57
N VAL A 38 3.90 -7.95 15.52
CA VAL A 38 4.73 -6.88 14.93
C VAL A 38 4.68 -5.62 15.79
N ASP A 39 5.81 -4.93 15.89
CA ASP A 39 5.90 -3.70 16.69
C ASP A 39 5.51 -2.45 15.90
N ARG A 40 5.50 -2.54 14.58
CA ARG A 40 5.19 -1.43 13.69
C ARG A 40 4.55 -1.91 12.40
N ILE A 41 3.48 -1.22 12.01
CA ILE A 41 2.85 -1.35 10.70
C ILE A 41 3.12 -0.05 9.94
N ILE A 42 3.55 -0.18 8.69
CA ILE A 42 3.72 0.93 7.75
C ILE A 42 2.74 0.72 6.60
N VAL A 43 1.90 1.72 6.33
CA VAL A 43 0.93 1.72 5.24
C VAL A 43 1.25 2.86 4.29
N SER A 44 1.61 2.52 3.06
CA SER A 44 2.00 3.47 2.01
C SER A 44 0.98 3.41 0.86
N ASN A 45 0.40 4.56 0.52
CA ASN A 45 -0.42 4.70 -0.68
C ASN A 45 0.48 4.85 -1.91
N VAL A 46 0.30 4.00 -2.92
CA VAL A 46 1.05 4.08 -4.18
C VAL A 46 0.16 4.50 -5.35
N ILE A 47 0.73 5.28 -6.27
CA ILE A 47 0.03 5.73 -7.47
C ILE A 47 -0.25 4.51 -8.38
N PRO A 48 -1.49 4.33 -8.85
CA PRO A 48 -1.85 3.24 -9.73
C PRO A 48 -1.08 3.29 -11.05
N THR A 49 -0.66 2.12 -11.51
CA THR A 49 0.14 1.95 -12.73
C THR A 49 -0.71 1.72 -13.98
N SER A 50 -2.04 1.59 -13.87
CA SER A 50 -2.94 1.28 -14.99
C SER A 50 -4.21 2.12 -15.00
N TYR A 51 -4.65 2.52 -16.20
CA TYR A 51 -5.92 3.22 -16.45
C TYR A 51 -7.14 2.35 -16.19
N LEU A 52 -6.98 1.02 -16.29
CA LEU A 52 -8.10 0.07 -16.28
C LEU A 52 -8.86 0.02 -14.95
N THR A 53 -8.22 0.43 -13.85
CA THR A 53 -8.80 0.41 -12.50
C THR A 53 -9.01 1.80 -11.94
N LYS A 54 -8.99 2.86 -12.77
CA LYS A 54 -9.03 4.24 -12.28
C LYS A 54 -10.29 4.54 -11.46
N ASP A 55 -11.44 4.01 -11.88
CA ASP A 55 -12.75 4.32 -11.28
C ASP A 55 -12.93 3.63 -9.91
N GLU A 56 -12.08 2.65 -9.64
CA GLU A 56 -12.00 1.96 -8.36
C GLU A 56 -11.13 2.72 -7.35
N ILE A 57 -10.28 3.68 -7.76
CA ILE A 57 -9.39 4.40 -6.84
C ILE A 57 -10.22 5.25 -5.86
N PHE A 58 -9.85 5.20 -4.57
CA PHE A 58 -10.59 5.90 -3.52
C PHE A 58 -10.29 7.41 -3.44
N TYR A 59 -9.08 7.84 -3.81
CA TYR A 59 -8.66 9.24 -3.75
C TYR A 59 -8.59 9.89 -5.13
N ASN A 60 -8.97 11.17 -5.19
CA ASN A 60 -8.83 12.01 -6.38
C ASN A 60 -7.37 12.46 -6.51
N GLY A 61 -6.51 11.61 -7.08
CA GLY A 61 -5.07 11.90 -7.18
C GLY A 61 -4.39 11.39 -8.44
N TRP A 62 -5.16 10.91 -9.43
CA TRP A 62 -4.59 10.42 -10.68
C TRP A 62 -5.07 11.28 -11.84
N GLU A 63 -4.19 12.18 -12.29
CA GLU A 63 -4.34 12.95 -13.54
C GLU A 63 -3.52 12.29 -14.64
N GLY A 64 -3.68 10.99 -14.83
CA GLY A 64 -3.02 10.26 -15.90
C GLY A 64 -3.12 11.04 -17.21
N ARG A 65 -2.05 11.71 -17.59
CA ARG A 65 -1.75 12.09 -18.96
C ARG A 65 -0.66 11.16 -19.41
N THR A 66 -1.04 10.09 -20.10
CA THR A 66 -0.13 9.51 -21.09
C THR A 66 -0.14 10.44 -22.29
N SER A 67 0.64 11.53 -22.23
CA SER A 67 1.09 12.19 -23.46
C SER A 67 2.16 11.32 -24.11
N LEU A 68 1.73 10.19 -24.67
CA LEU A 68 2.47 9.44 -25.67
C LEU A 68 1.51 9.26 -26.83
N GLY A 69 1.25 10.35 -27.57
CA GLY A 69 0.34 10.29 -28.70
C GLY A 69 -0.18 11.60 -29.26
N ASP A 70 0.55 12.71 -29.16
CA ASP A 70 0.33 13.86 -30.06
C ASP A 70 1.63 14.11 -30.84
N SER A 71 2.11 13.09 -31.54
CA SER A 71 2.86 13.33 -32.78
C SER A 71 1.84 13.31 -33.91
N GLU A 72 1.05 14.38 -34.00
CA GLU A 72 0.30 14.66 -35.21
C GLU A 72 1.27 15.14 -36.29
N TYR A 73 0.99 14.68 -37.50
CA TYR A 73 1.62 14.99 -38.77
C TYR A 73 1.67 16.50 -39.07
#